data_AF-A0A1V1PBU7-F1
#
_entry.id   AF-A0A1V1PBU7-F1
#
_cell.length_a   1.000
_cell.length_b   1.000
_cell.length_c   1.000
_cell.angle_alpha   90.00
_cell.angle_beta   90.00
_cell.angle_gamma   90.00
#
_symmetry.space_group_name_H-M   'P 1'
#
loop_
_entity.id
_entity.type
_entity.pdbx_description
1 polymer ?
#
loop_
_entity_poly.entity_id
_entity_poly.type
_entity_poly.pdbx_seq_one_letter_code
_entity_poly.pdbx_strand_id
1 'polypeptide(L)'
;MSLVNIIKSVVSKLQKDFSNHPYDFTSYEIEAQVRVYNELMKKIEGTFRVNRPDAVPPFKSEKTPCVKLEWKLGDNRHDIVVFKKDVTDPESYDDIEGFIEIKSGWGETQDHLLNKSVIKDFVLVQTHANIGYLIIFLANNFYDISKKYQDFYRKTLDAHKKTYGIKEGHVYLVFRDEILS
;
A
#
# COMPACT_ATOMS: atom_id res chain seq x y z
N MET A 1 8.21 7.00 15.53
CA MET A 1 6.99 7.39 14.76
C MET A 1 6.28 6.11 14.36
N SER A 2 4.95 6.01 14.46
CA SER A 2 4.22 4.80 14.06
C SER A 2 4.20 4.63 12.54
N LEU A 3 4.07 3.38 12.06
CA LEU A 3 4.00 3.07 10.63
C LEU A 3 2.85 3.80 9.92
N VAL A 4 1.66 3.87 10.54
CA VAL A 4 0.50 4.65 10.04
C VAL A 4 0.89 6.10 9.72
N ASN A 5 1.62 6.77 10.62
CA ASN A 5 2.04 8.16 10.43
C ASN A 5 3.09 8.31 9.32
N ILE A 6 3.97 7.31 9.19
CA ILE A 6 4.93 7.25 8.09
C ILE A 6 4.20 7.10 6.76
N ILE A 7 3.25 6.17 6.65
CA ILE A 7 2.46 5.93 5.44
C ILE A 7 1.64 7.18 5.08
N LYS A 8 0.94 7.79 6.04
CA LYS A 8 0.21 9.05 5.82
C LYS A 8 1.12 10.15 5.25
N SER A 9 2.34 10.27 5.78
CA SER A 9 3.34 11.22 5.29
C SER A 9 3.82 10.89 3.87
N VAL A 10 4.03 9.61 3.55
CA VAL A 10 4.40 9.13 2.20
C VAL A 10 3.29 9.42 1.20
N VAL A 11 2.04 9.04 1.50
CA VAL A 11 0.88 9.28 0.65
C VAL A 11 0.70 10.77 0.37
N SER A 12 0.80 11.62 1.40
CA SER A 12 0.68 13.07 1.24
C SER A 12 1.78 13.67 0.36
N LYS A 13 2.99 13.11 0.38
CA LYS A 13 4.09 13.55 -0.50
C LYS A 13 3.87 13.06 -1.93
N LEU A 14 3.49 11.80 -2.09
CA LEU A 14 3.26 11.18 -3.40
C LEU A 14 2.06 11.79 -4.11
N GLN A 15 1.02 12.23 -3.41
CA GLN A 15 -0.10 12.94 -4.04
C GLN A 15 0.35 14.21 -4.76
N LYS A 16 1.31 14.97 -4.20
CA LYS A 16 1.88 16.16 -4.85
C LYS A 16 2.67 15.82 -6.10
N ASP A 17 3.38 14.68 -6.08
CA ASP A 17 4.11 14.18 -7.25
C ASP A 17 3.12 13.70 -8.33
N PHE A 18 2.10 12.94 -7.92
CA PHE A 18 1.04 12.40 -8.74
C PHE A 18 0.19 13.48 -9.43
N SER A 19 -0.06 14.61 -8.76
CA SER A 19 -0.67 15.82 -9.34
C SER A 19 -0.01 16.22 -10.66
N ASN A 20 1.32 16.21 -10.68
CA ASN A 20 2.14 16.70 -11.79
C ASN A 20 2.48 15.59 -12.80
N HIS A 21 2.62 14.35 -12.30
CA HIS A 21 3.10 13.20 -13.08
C HIS A 21 2.14 12.00 -12.97
N PRO A 22 0.86 12.12 -13.39
CA PRO A 22 -0.13 11.07 -13.16
C PRO A 22 0.21 9.76 -13.88
N TYR A 23 0.79 9.86 -15.08
CA TYR A 23 1.17 8.69 -15.88
C TYR A 23 2.16 7.78 -15.15
N ASP A 24 3.08 8.33 -14.36
CA ASP A 24 4.09 7.54 -13.66
C ASP A 24 3.54 6.69 -12.49
N PHE A 25 2.25 6.81 -12.21
CA PHE A 25 1.54 6.04 -11.18
C PHE A 25 0.45 5.15 -11.78
N THR A 26 -0.05 5.47 -12.98
CA THR A 26 -1.19 4.78 -13.59
C THR A 26 -0.91 4.13 -14.94
N SER A 27 0.31 4.29 -15.48
CA SER A 27 0.79 3.54 -16.66
C SER A 27 0.79 2.03 -16.37
N TYR A 28 1.33 1.65 -15.22
CA TYR A 28 1.40 0.29 -14.70
C TYR A 28 1.40 0.33 -13.16
N GLU A 29 0.71 -0.62 -12.52
CA GLU A 29 0.64 -0.70 -11.04
C GLU A 29 2.02 -0.81 -10.40
N ILE A 30 2.96 -1.53 -11.03
CA ILE A 30 4.34 -1.68 -10.55
C ILE A 30 5.08 -0.34 -10.41
N GLU A 31 4.76 0.67 -11.23
CA GLU A 31 5.41 1.99 -11.12
C GLU A 31 4.95 2.71 -9.85
N ALA A 32 3.65 2.66 -9.53
CA ALA A 32 3.13 3.17 -8.27
C ALA A 32 3.73 2.42 -7.07
N GLN A 33 3.86 1.09 -7.16
CA GLN A 33 4.50 0.27 -6.12
C GLN A 33 5.94 0.71 -5.84
N VAL A 34 6.74 0.87 -6.89
CA VAL A 34 8.14 1.31 -6.78
C VAL A 34 8.23 2.72 -6.16
N ARG A 35 7.33 3.64 -6.51
CA ARG A 35 7.31 4.99 -5.93
C ARG A 35 6.99 4.98 -4.44
N VAL A 36 5.97 4.22 -4.03
CA VAL A 36 5.63 4.06 -2.61
C VAL A 36 6.78 3.41 -1.85
N TYR A 37 7.36 2.34 -2.39
CA TYR A 37 8.51 1.67 -1.79
C TYR A 37 9.71 2.60 -1.60
N ASN A 38 10.08 3.36 -2.65
CA ASN A 38 11.24 4.26 -2.60
C ASN A 38 11.06 5.36 -1.54
N GLU A 39 9.84 5.86 -1.34
CA GLU A 39 9.56 6.85 -0.31
C GLU A 39 9.48 6.26 1.10
N LEU A 40 8.99 5.02 1.25
CA LEU A 40 9.01 4.30 2.53
C LEU A 40 10.42 3.97 2.99
N MET A 41 11.27 3.48 2.08
CA MET A 41 12.68 3.14 2.35
C MET A 41 13.50 4.31 2.90
N LYS A 42 13.13 5.55 2.55
CA LYS A 42 13.78 6.76 3.07
C LYS A 42 13.36 7.12 4.50
N LYS A 43 12.24 6.57 4.99
CA LYS A 43 11.62 6.92 6.28
C LYS A 43 11.65 5.78 7.29
N ILE A 44 11.71 4.53 6.82
CA ILE A 44 11.75 3.34 7.66
C ILE A 44 13.20 2.89 7.76
N GLU A 45 13.84 3.27 8.87
CA GLU A 45 15.20 2.83 9.17
C GLU A 45 15.19 1.43 9.78
N GLY A 46 16.19 0.63 9.44
CA GLY A 46 16.39 -0.69 10.04
C GLY A 46 16.72 -1.74 9.00
N THR A 47 17.26 -2.84 9.50
CA THR A 47 17.52 -4.03 8.69
C THR A 47 17.04 -5.25 9.44
N PHE A 48 16.31 -6.14 8.77
CA PHE A 48 16.06 -7.48 9.28
C PHE A 48 17.20 -8.41 8.87
N ARG A 49 17.29 -9.59 9.48
CA ARG A 49 18.28 -10.60 9.10
C ARG A 49 17.61 -11.62 8.19
N VAL A 50 18.34 -12.09 7.18
CA VAL A 50 17.92 -13.15 6.27
C VAL A 50 18.94 -14.26 6.35
N ASN A 51 18.49 -15.49 6.65
CA ASN A 51 19.32 -16.66 6.47
C ASN A 51 19.18 -17.17 5.02
N ARG A 52 20.29 -17.42 4.32
CA ARG A 52 20.29 -17.96 2.96
C ARG A 52 20.94 -19.34 2.93
N PRO A 53 20.17 -20.41 3.23
CA PRO A 53 20.70 -21.78 3.22
C PRO A 53 21.05 -22.26 1.81
N ASP A 54 20.50 -21.64 0.76
CA ASP A 54 20.67 -21.96 -0.65
C ASP A 54 21.83 -21.23 -1.34
N ALA A 55 22.45 -20.25 -0.67
CA ALA A 55 23.59 -19.54 -1.21
C ALA A 55 24.86 -20.41 -1.22
N VAL A 56 25.72 -20.23 -2.23
CA VAL A 56 27.03 -20.89 -2.31
C VAL A 56 28.13 -19.81 -2.39
N PRO A 57 28.96 -19.63 -1.36
CA PRO A 57 28.93 -20.32 -0.05
C PRO A 57 27.69 -19.94 0.77
N PRO A 58 27.27 -20.76 1.77
CA PRO A 58 26.13 -20.44 2.62
C PRO A 58 26.41 -19.13 3.38
N PHE A 59 25.73 -18.05 3.00
CA PHE A 59 25.83 -16.79 3.72
C PHE A 59 25.11 -16.94 5.07
N LYS A 60 25.87 -16.86 6.17
CA LYS A 60 25.28 -16.78 7.49
C LYS A 60 24.77 -15.35 7.71
N SER A 61 23.44 -15.20 7.80
CA SER A 61 22.73 -13.98 8.22
C SER A 61 23.13 -12.70 7.47
N GLU A 62 22.47 -12.41 6.35
CA GLU A 62 22.59 -11.11 5.68
C GLU A 62 21.68 -10.06 6.33
N LYS A 63 22.21 -8.85 6.58
CA LYS A 63 21.38 -7.71 6.95
C LYS A 63 20.73 -7.13 5.70
N THR A 64 19.41 -6.98 5.74
CA THR A 64 18.60 -6.55 4.60
C THR A 64 17.62 -5.45 5.04
N PRO A 65 17.33 -4.41 4.24
CA PRO A 65 16.38 -3.37 4.62
C PRO A 65 15.02 -3.92 5.03
N CYS A 66 14.40 -3.34 6.05
CA CYS A 66 13.10 -3.78 6.57
C CYS A 66 11.95 -3.65 5.55
N VAL A 67 12.07 -2.87 4.48
CA VAL A 67 11.01 -2.74 3.47
C VAL A 67 11.34 -3.61 2.26
N LYS A 68 10.37 -4.34 1.73
CA LYS A 68 10.47 -5.19 0.55
C LYS A 68 9.33 -4.96 -0.42
N LEU A 69 9.63 -5.06 -1.72
CA LEU A 69 8.66 -5.12 -2.79
C LEU A 69 8.30 -6.58 -3.10
N GLU A 70 7.05 -6.81 -3.49
CA GLU A 70 6.54 -8.09 -4.01
C GLU A 70 6.93 -9.31 -3.16
N TRP A 71 6.73 -9.21 -1.84
CA TRP A 71 7.16 -10.23 -0.89
C TRP A 71 6.03 -11.20 -0.55
N LYS A 72 6.37 -12.49 -0.45
CA LYS A 72 5.41 -13.56 -0.14
C LYS A 72 5.35 -13.81 1.37
N LEU A 73 4.14 -13.78 1.94
CA LEU A 73 3.82 -14.17 3.31
C LEU A 73 2.72 -15.24 3.26
N GLY A 74 3.02 -16.47 3.68
CA GLY A 74 2.13 -17.61 3.47
C GLY A 74 1.80 -17.78 1.98
N ASP A 75 0.51 -17.81 1.62
CA ASP A 75 0.06 -17.94 0.22
C ASP A 75 -0.13 -16.61 -0.51
N ASN A 76 0.02 -15.47 0.18
CA ASN A 76 -0.18 -14.15 -0.39
C ASN A 76 1.14 -13.50 -0.78
N ARG A 77 1.19 -12.92 -1.98
CA ARG A 77 2.25 -11.96 -2.37
C ARG A 77 1.69 -10.56 -2.20
N HIS A 78 2.34 -9.76 -1.38
CA HIS A 78 1.98 -8.38 -1.11
C HIS A 78 2.87 -7.43 -1.91
N ASP A 79 2.30 -6.30 -2.34
CA ASP A 79 3.05 -5.31 -3.11
C ASP A 79 4.22 -4.74 -2.32
N ILE A 80 4.02 -4.39 -1.04
CA ILE A 80 5.09 -3.95 -0.13
C ILE A 80 4.92 -4.60 1.24
N VAL A 81 6.01 -5.06 1.83
CA VAL A 81 6.07 -5.57 3.21
C VAL A 81 7.12 -4.80 4.02
N VAL A 82 6.79 -4.47 5.26
CA VAL A 82 7.68 -3.84 6.25
C VAL A 82 7.91 -4.82 7.39
N PHE A 83 9.12 -5.38 7.50
CA PHE A 83 9.53 -6.31 8.54
C PHE A 83 9.90 -5.62 9.85
N LYS A 84 9.72 -6.32 10.96
CA LYS A 84 10.30 -5.95 12.26
C LYS A 84 11.83 -6.06 12.19
N LYS A 85 12.55 -5.18 12.90
CA LYS A 85 14.01 -5.03 12.79
C LYS A 85 14.82 -6.23 13.28
N ASP A 86 14.28 -7.04 14.19
CA ASP A 86 15.03 -8.12 14.85
C ASP A 86 14.58 -9.52 14.44
N VAL A 87 13.81 -9.65 13.37
CA VAL A 87 13.41 -10.95 12.83
C VAL A 87 14.56 -11.55 12.00
N THR A 88 14.77 -12.86 12.17
CA THR A 88 15.90 -13.58 11.58
C THR A 88 15.53 -14.43 10.37
N ASP A 89 14.27 -14.85 10.25
CA ASP A 89 13.72 -15.58 9.10
C ASP A 89 12.22 -15.30 9.02
N PRO A 90 11.79 -14.19 8.38
CA PRO A 90 10.39 -13.80 8.39
C PRO A 90 9.57 -14.65 7.42
N GLU A 91 8.59 -15.38 7.95
CA GLU A 91 7.75 -16.29 7.18
C GLU A 91 6.25 -15.98 7.30
N SER A 92 5.88 -15.13 8.26
CA SER A 92 4.49 -14.94 8.68
C SER A 92 4.13 -13.47 8.88
N TYR A 93 2.83 -13.21 9.09
CA TYR A 93 2.33 -11.88 9.47
C TYR A 93 2.77 -11.45 10.88
N ASP A 94 3.23 -12.36 11.73
CA ASP A 94 3.74 -12.02 13.06
C ASP A 94 5.14 -11.37 12.98
N ASP A 95 5.82 -11.51 11.85
CA ASP A 95 7.17 -11.01 11.61
C ASP A 95 7.22 -9.58 11.05
N ILE A 96 6.06 -9.01 10.73
CA ILE A 96 5.97 -7.73 10.02
C ILE A 96 5.38 -6.63 10.90
N GLU A 97 5.77 -5.39 10.62
CA GLU A 97 5.11 -4.18 11.10
C GLU A 97 3.92 -3.81 10.22
N GLY A 98 3.96 -4.15 8.93
CA GLY A 98 2.85 -3.94 8.02
C GLY A 98 3.05 -4.46 6.61
N PHE A 99 1.96 -4.60 5.87
CA PHE A 99 1.95 -4.81 4.42
C PHE A 99 1.07 -3.75 3.75
N ILE A 100 1.36 -3.42 2.50
CA ILE A 100 0.66 -2.40 1.74
C ILE A 100 0.29 -3.00 0.40
N GLU A 101 -0.99 -2.94 0.06
CA GLU A 101 -1.51 -3.22 -1.28
C GLU A 101 -1.70 -1.91 -2.04
N ILE A 102 -1.36 -1.93 -3.32
CA ILE A 102 -1.41 -0.75 -4.19
C ILE A 102 -2.26 -1.09 -5.41
N LYS A 103 -3.18 -0.18 -5.72
CA LYS A 103 -3.98 -0.21 -6.93
C LYS A 103 -3.87 1.10 -7.66
N SER A 104 -4.01 1.05 -8.98
CA SER A 104 -4.07 2.26 -9.78
C SER A 104 -5.16 2.18 -10.85
N GLY A 105 -5.67 3.33 -11.26
CA GLY A 105 -6.75 3.41 -12.23
C GLY A 105 -6.85 4.77 -12.89
N TRP A 106 -7.50 4.79 -14.06
CA TRP A 106 -7.77 5.99 -14.82
C TRP A 106 -9.22 5.98 -15.28
N GLY A 107 -9.91 7.12 -15.08
CA GLY A 107 -11.19 7.40 -15.72
C GLY A 107 -12.35 7.43 -14.73
N GLU A 108 -13.54 7.75 -15.22
CA GLU A 108 -14.72 7.86 -14.38
C GLU A 108 -15.50 6.54 -14.36
N THR A 109 -15.01 5.56 -13.60
CA THR A 109 -15.69 4.28 -13.40
C THR A 109 -15.87 3.91 -11.93
N GLN A 110 -16.97 3.23 -11.65
CA GLN A 110 -17.26 2.67 -10.34
C GLN A 110 -16.42 1.42 -10.04
N ASP A 111 -15.89 0.78 -11.09
CA ASP A 111 -15.09 -0.45 -10.96
C ASP A 111 -13.85 -0.23 -10.09
N HIS A 112 -13.33 0.99 -10.01
CA HIS A 112 -12.23 1.34 -9.12
C HIS A 112 -12.44 0.95 -7.64
N LEU A 113 -13.69 0.85 -7.17
CA LEU A 113 -14.01 0.42 -5.80
C LEU A 113 -14.90 -0.84 -5.74
N LEU A 114 -15.45 -1.29 -6.87
CA LEU A 114 -16.35 -2.44 -6.93
C LEU A 114 -15.71 -3.67 -7.60
N ASN A 115 -14.53 -3.52 -8.21
CA ASN A 115 -13.82 -4.64 -8.82
C ASN A 115 -13.45 -5.69 -7.76
N LYS A 116 -13.58 -6.98 -8.13
CA LYS A 116 -13.21 -8.13 -7.30
C LYS A 116 -11.79 -8.06 -6.74
N SER A 117 -10.82 -7.54 -7.50
CA SER A 117 -9.44 -7.38 -7.02
C SER A 117 -9.37 -6.41 -5.85
N VAL A 118 -9.99 -5.24 -5.96
CA VAL A 118 -10.02 -4.22 -4.91
C VAL A 118 -10.77 -4.73 -3.68
N ILE A 119 -11.90 -5.41 -3.88
CA ILE A 119 -12.67 -6.01 -2.78
C ILE A 119 -11.85 -7.07 -2.04
N LYS A 120 -11.07 -7.89 -2.76
CA LYS A 120 -10.15 -8.85 -2.15
C LYS A 120 -9.15 -8.15 -1.22
N ASP A 121 -8.63 -6.99 -1.61
CA ASP A 121 -7.66 -6.25 -0.80
C ASP A 121 -8.30 -5.62 0.44
N PHE A 122 -9.55 -5.15 0.36
CA PHE A 122 -10.32 -4.74 1.55
C PHE A 122 -10.50 -5.90 2.55
N VAL A 123 -10.81 -7.10 2.05
CA VAL A 123 -10.92 -8.30 2.90
C VAL A 123 -9.57 -8.67 3.51
N LEU A 124 -8.47 -8.52 2.76
CA LEU A 124 -7.12 -8.78 3.24
C LEU A 124 -6.73 -7.80 4.36
N VAL A 125 -7.02 -6.50 4.19
CA VAL A 125 -6.81 -5.49 5.23
C VAL A 125 -7.68 -5.77 6.45
N GLN A 126 -8.95 -6.16 6.28
CA GLN A 126 -9.81 -6.57 7.40
C GLN A 126 -9.22 -7.73 8.19
N THR A 127 -8.74 -8.76 7.48
CA THR A 127 -8.16 -9.97 8.10
C THR A 127 -6.94 -9.62 8.96
N HIS A 128 -6.21 -8.56 8.58
CA HIS A 128 -5.00 -8.10 9.25
C HIS A 128 -5.11 -6.63 9.67
N ALA A 129 -6.21 -6.26 10.34
CA ALA A 129 -6.62 -4.87 10.58
C ALA A 129 -5.61 -3.96 11.32
N ASN A 130 -4.56 -4.51 11.94
CA ASN A 130 -3.52 -3.74 12.63
C ASN A 130 -2.29 -3.43 11.76
N ILE A 131 -2.11 -4.19 10.68
CA ILE A 131 -0.85 -4.22 9.91
C ILE A 131 -1.08 -4.10 8.40
N GLY A 132 -2.31 -4.30 7.91
CA GLY A 132 -2.64 -4.15 6.49
C GLY A 132 -2.98 -2.71 6.11
N TYR A 133 -2.52 -2.28 4.94
CA TYR A 133 -2.82 -0.98 4.36
C TYR A 133 -3.19 -1.13 2.88
N LEU A 134 -4.04 -0.24 2.37
CA LEU A 134 -4.41 -0.19 0.95
C LEU A 134 -4.33 1.24 0.43
N ILE A 135 -3.62 1.45 -0.68
CA ILE A 135 -3.47 2.74 -1.34
C ILE A 135 -3.95 2.60 -2.79
N ILE A 136 -4.91 3.42 -3.18
CA ILE A 136 -5.50 3.40 -4.52
C ILE A 136 -5.24 4.75 -5.19
N PHE A 137 -4.44 4.78 -6.27
CA PHE A 137 -4.16 5.99 -7.04
C PHE A 137 -5.12 6.11 -8.23
N LEU A 138 -5.89 7.20 -8.32
CA LEU A 138 -6.79 7.47 -9.43
C LEU A 138 -6.35 8.75 -10.17
N ALA A 139 -6.01 8.65 -11.47
CA ALA A 139 -5.44 9.77 -12.26
C ALA A 139 -6.44 10.90 -12.61
N ASN A 140 -7.55 10.97 -11.89
CA ASN A 140 -8.56 12.02 -12.02
C ASN A 140 -8.28 13.14 -11.01
N ASN A 141 -8.67 14.37 -11.38
CA ASN A 141 -8.90 15.43 -10.40
C ASN A 141 -10.28 15.21 -9.80
N PHE A 142 -10.36 14.98 -8.49
CA PHE A 142 -11.59 14.73 -7.76
C PHE A 142 -12.59 15.88 -7.90
N TYR A 143 -12.12 17.12 -7.95
CA TYR A 143 -13.03 18.26 -8.06
C TYR A 143 -13.52 18.53 -9.49
N ASP A 144 -12.85 17.96 -10.51
CA ASP A 144 -13.24 18.10 -11.92
C ASP A 144 -14.23 17.02 -12.38
N ILE A 145 -14.28 15.86 -11.71
CA ILE A 145 -15.24 14.80 -12.02
C ILE A 145 -16.67 15.20 -11.60
N SER A 146 -17.69 14.57 -12.21
CA SER A 146 -19.08 14.92 -11.88
C SER A 146 -19.45 14.66 -10.41
N LYS A 147 -20.37 15.47 -9.86
CA LYS A 147 -20.89 15.33 -8.48
C LYS A 147 -21.36 13.90 -8.16
N LYS A 148 -21.95 13.22 -9.15
CA LYS A 148 -22.37 11.82 -9.05
C LYS A 148 -21.19 10.90 -8.71
N TYR A 149 -20.06 11.05 -9.38
CA TYR A 149 -18.87 10.23 -9.12
C TYR A 149 -18.15 10.66 -7.84
N GLN A 150 -18.10 11.97 -7.52
CA GLN A 150 -17.57 12.44 -6.24
C GLN A 150 -18.31 11.79 -5.05
N ASP A 151 -19.66 11.82 -5.10
CA ASP A 151 -20.52 11.20 -4.10
C ASP A 151 -20.34 9.68 -4.06
N PHE A 152 -20.21 9.04 -5.23
CA PHE A 152 -19.94 7.60 -5.31
C PHE A 152 -18.64 7.22 -4.59
N TYR A 153 -17.52 7.90 -4.87
CA TYR A 153 -16.24 7.57 -4.26
C TYR A 153 -16.25 7.78 -2.75
N ARG A 154 -16.81 8.90 -2.26
CA ARG A 154 -16.94 9.16 -0.82
C ARG A 154 -17.82 8.11 -0.13
N LYS A 155 -19.05 7.92 -0.61
CA LYS A 155 -20.00 6.99 0.02
C LYS A 155 -19.53 5.54 -0.03
N THR A 156 -18.99 5.10 -1.16
CA THR A 156 -18.54 3.71 -1.34
C THR A 156 -17.29 3.43 -0.50
N LEU A 157 -16.33 4.35 -0.46
CA LEU A 157 -15.16 4.20 0.41
C LEU A 157 -15.56 4.14 1.89
N ASP A 158 -16.43 5.04 2.35
CA ASP A 158 -16.93 5.02 3.73
C ASP A 158 -17.73 3.76 4.05
N ALA A 159 -18.55 3.29 3.11
CA ALA A 159 -19.29 2.03 3.25
C ALA A 159 -18.35 0.83 3.35
N HIS A 160 -17.29 0.77 2.53
CA HIS A 160 -16.28 -0.29 2.62
C HIS A 160 -15.54 -0.24 3.94
N LYS A 161 -15.04 0.93 4.37
CA LYS A 161 -14.36 1.09 5.67
C LYS A 161 -15.22 0.59 6.82
N LYS A 162 -16.52 0.93 6.81
CA LYS A 162 -17.49 0.45 7.81
C LYS A 162 -17.74 -1.06 7.72
N THR A 163 -17.99 -1.58 6.53
CA THR A 163 -18.32 -3.00 6.29
C THR A 163 -17.17 -3.91 6.70
N TYR A 164 -15.94 -3.51 6.38
CA TYR A 164 -14.73 -4.28 6.63
C TYR A 164 -14.02 -3.93 7.94
N GLY A 165 -14.59 -3.03 8.76
CA GLY A 165 -14.01 -2.65 10.06
C GLY A 165 -12.61 -2.03 9.95
N ILE A 166 -12.36 -1.28 8.88
CA ILE A 166 -11.05 -0.69 8.57
C ILE A 166 -10.77 0.47 9.54
N LYS A 167 -9.59 0.46 10.14
CA LYS A 167 -9.13 1.52 11.04
C LYS A 167 -8.73 2.78 10.26
N GLU A 168 -8.87 3.92 10.92
CA GLU A 168 -8.44 5.20 10.35
C GLU A 168 -6.96 5.16 9.95
N GLY A 169 -6.66 5.63 8.75
CA GLY A 169 -5.29 5.67 8.22
C GLY A 169 -4.78 4.35 7.62
N HIS A 170 -5.63 3.34 7.44
CA HIS A 170 -5.28 2.08 6.77
C HIS A 170 -5.71 2.00 5.30
N VAL A 171 -6.58 2.89 4.84
CA VAL A 171 -6.98 2.96 3.43
C VAL A 171 -6.85 4.40 2.95
N TYR A 172 -6.31 4.58 1.75
CA TYR A 172 -6.19 5.86 1.09
C TYR A 172 -6.66 5.75 -0.36
N LEU A 173 -7.59 6.60 -0.76
CA LEU A 173 -7.96 6.83 -2.15
C LEU A 173 -7.38 8.17 -2.58
N VAL A 174 -6.36 8.13 -3.42
CA VAL A 174 -5.50 9.25 -3.79
C VAL A 174 -5.87 9.73 -5.19
N PHE A 175 -6.50 10.89 -5.25
CA PHE A 175 -6.69 11.63 -6.49
C PHE A 175 -5.53 12.61 -6.67
N ARG A 176 -5.47 13.23 -7.84
CA ARG A 176 -4.42 14.21 -8.17
C ARG A 176 -4.50 15.48 -7.31
N ASP A 177 -5.67 15.84 -6.81
CA ASP A 177 -5.98 17.09 -6.09
C ASP A 177 -6.61 16.87 -4.71
N GLU A 178 -6.90 15.62 -4.32
CA GLU A 178 -7.59 15.27 -3.07
C GLU A 178 -7.13 13.89 -2.57
N ILE A 179 -7.11 13.69 -1.25
CA ILE A 179 -6.94 12.38 -0.63
C ILE A 179 -8.18 12.09 0.21
N LEU A 180 -8.86 10.98 -0.08
CA LEU A 180 -9.92 10.45 0.78
C LEU A 180 -9.32 9.33 1.63
N SER A 181 -9.47 9.41 2.95
CA SER A 181 -8.98 8.41 3.92
C SER A 181 -10.06 8.03 4.91
#